data_AF-A1DYJ7-F1
#
_entry.id   AF-A1DYJ7-F1
#
_cell.length_a   1.000
_cell.length_b   1.000
_cell.length_c   1.000
_cell.angle_alpha   90.00
_cell.angle_beta   90.00
_cell.angle_gamma   90.00
#
_symmetry.space_group_name_H-M   'P 1'
#
loop_
_entity.id
_entity.type
_entity.pdbx_description
1 polymer ?
#
loop_
_entity_poly.entity_id
_entity_poly.type
_entity_poly.pdbx_seq_one_letter_code
_entity_poly.pdbx_strand_id
1 'polypeptide(L)'
;HISPGIYARAFLEGRLTQEQMDNFRQEVHGNGLSSYPHPKLMPEFWQFPTVSMGLGPIGAIYQAKFLKYLEHCGLKDTSKQTVYAFLGDGEMDEPESKGAITIATREKLDNLVFVINCNLQRLDGPVTGNGKIVNELEGIFAG
;
A
#
# COMPACT_ATOMS: atom_id res chain seq x y z
N HIS A 1 1.99 1.56 8.08
CA HIS A 1 2.27 2.29 9.32
C HIS A 1 3.14 3.56 9.14
N ILE A 2 3.51 3.93 7.91
CA ILE A 2 4.31 5.14 7.61
C ILE A 2 3.49 6.45 7.54
N SER A 3 2.24 6.45 8.02
CA SER A 3 1.32 7.59 7.98
C SER A 3 1.90 8.89 8.57
N PRO A 4 2.69 8.89 9.67
CA PRO A 4 3.32 10.11 10.17
C PRO A 4 4.23 10.80 9.15
N GLY A 5 4.96 10.03 8.32
CA GLY A 5 5.79 10.60 7.26
C GLY A 5 4.98 11.28 6.16
N ILE A 6 3.82 10.71 5.82
CA ILE A 6 2.89 11.30 4.85
C ILE A 6 2.26 12.58 5.41
N TYR A 7 1.88 12.59 6.69
CA TYR A 7 1.37 13.79 7.35
C TYR A 7 2.43 14.88 7.46
N ALA A 8 3.67 14.55 7.85
CA ALA A 8 4.77 15.51 7.91
C ALA A 8 5.03 16.17 6.55
N ARG A 9 5.01 15.38 5.46
CA ARG A 9 5.08 15.93 4.11
C ARG A 9 3.87 16.82 3.78
N ALA A 10 2.66 16.37 4.07
CA ALA A 10 1.44 17.14 3.80
C ALA A 10 1.41 18.47 4.56
N PHE A 11 1.94 18.50 5.78
CA PHE A 11 2.15 19.71 6.56
C PHE A 11 3.14 20.67 5.87
N LEU A 12 4.29 20.16 5.40
CA LEU A 12 5.24 20.96 4.63
C LEU A 12 4.67 21.48 3.30
N GLU A 13 3.75 20.74 2.69
CA GLU A 13 3.00 21.16 1.50
C GLU A 13 1.88 22.17 1.80
N GLY A 14 1.68 22.55 3.08
CA GLY A 14 0.62 23.47 3.52
C GLY A 14 -0.79 22.88 3.49
N ARG A 15 -0.93 21.55 3.39
CA ARG A 15 -2.23 20.85 3.34
C ARG A 15 -2.76 20.46 4.72
N LEU A 16 -1.89 20.44 5.73
CA LEU A 16 -2.25 20.20 7.13
C LEU A 16 -1.74 21.35 8.00
N THR A 17 -2.47 21.66 9.07
CA THR A 17 -2.08 22.68 10.04
C THR A 17 -1.24 22.07 11.17
N GLN A 18 -0.52 22.92 11.92
CA GLN A 18 0.21 22.46 13.10
C GLN A 18 -0.73 21.86 14.14
N GLU A 19 -1.92 22.43 14.34
CA GLU A 19 -2.92 21.91 15.27
C GLU A 19 -3.38 20.49 14.91
N GLN A 20 -3.56 20.20 13.62
CA GLN A 20 -3.87 18.84 13.17
C GLN A 20 -2.72 17.86 13.45
N MET A 21 -1.48 18.31 13.24
CA MET A 21 -0.29 17.51 13.54
C MET A 21 -0.17 17.20 15.03
N ASP A 22 -0.44 18.18 15.89
CA ASP A 22 -0.44 18.05 17.35
C ASP A 22 -1.55 17.11 17.85
N ASN A 23 -2.66 16.99 17.09
CA ASN A 23 -3.78 16.08 17.36
C ASN A 23 -3.65 14.70 16.67
N PHE A 24 -2.44 14.25 16.32
CA PHE A 24 -2.25 12.93 15.73
C PHE A 24 -2.79 11.83 16.66
N ARG A 25 -3.65 10.94 16.13
CA ARG A 25 -4.40 9.89 16.84
C ARG A 25 -5.45 10.38 17.84
N GLN A 26 -5.80 11.68 17.83
CA GLN A 26 -6.84 12.27 18.67
C GLN A 26 -7.96 12.87 17.80
N GLU A 27 -8.79 12.01 17.21
CA GLU A 27 -9.72 12.38 16.13
C GLU A 27 -11.17 12.63 16.56
N VAL A 28 -11.55 12.28 17.81
CA VAL A 28 -12.96 12.35 18.29
C VAL A 28 -13.54 13.77 18.19
N HIS A 29 -12.72 14.80 18.39
CA HIS A 29 -13.14 16.21 18.36
C HIS A 29 -12.97 16.87 16.97
N GLY A 30 -12.76 16.09 15.91
CA GLY A 30 -12.82 16.55 14.51
C GLY A 30 -11.55 17.17 13.93
N ASN A 31 -10.62 17.66 14.75
CA ASN A 31 -9.38 18.32 14.29
C ASN A 31 -8.11 17.45 14.42
N GLY A 32 -8.27 16.13 14.40
CA GLY A 32 -7.17 15.16 14.52
C GLY A 32 -6.86 14.41 13.24
N LEU A 33 -5.74 13.70 13.26
CA LEU A 33 -5.29 12.85 12.16
C LEU A 33 -5.41 11.38 12.53
N SER A 34 -6.04 10.59 11.66
CA SER A 34 -6.19 9.15 11.88
C SER A 34 -4.84 8.45 12.01
N SER A 35 -4.81 7.35 12.77
CA SER A 35 -3.59 6.56 12.98
C SER A 35 -3.02 6.01 11.67
N TYR A 36 -3.88 5.58 10.76
CA TYR A 36 -3.56 4.91 9.49
C TYR A 36 -4.48 5.39 8.37
N PRO A 37 -4.27 4.92 7.11
CA PRO A 37 -5.15 5.26 5.99
C PRO A 37 -6.59 4.78 6.20
N HIS A 38 -7.46 5.67 6.69
CA HIS A 38 -8.87 5.39 6.93
C HIS A 38 -9.73 6.40 6.16
N PRO A 39 -10.15 6.09 4.93
CA PRO A 39 -10.98 6.98 4.12
C PRO A 39 -12.30 7.35 4.80
N LYS A 40 -12.87 6.47 5.63
CA LYS A 40 -14.10 6.79 6.38
C LYS A 40 -13.90 7.92 7.41
N LEU A 41 -12.71 8.02 7.99
CA LEU A 41 -12.35 9.00 9.03
C LEU A 41 -11.79 10.29 8.41
N MET A 42 -11.01 10.16 7.33
CA MET A 42 -10.46 11.29 6.57
C MET A 42 -10.81 11.18 5.08
N PRO A 43 -12.07 11.46 4.70
CA PRO A 43 -12.61 11.18 3.36
C PRO A 43 -11.99 11.99 2.22
N GLU A 44 -11.35 13.11 2.54
CA GLU A 44 -10.69 13.99 1.56
C GLU A 44 -9.16 13.80 1.53
N PHE A 45 -8.63 12.86 2.33
CA PHE A 45 -7.18 12.64 2.44
C PHE A 45 -6.78 11.21 2.07
N TRP A 46 -7.35 10.21 2.73
CA TRP A 46 -6.98 8.81 2.52
C TRP A 46 -7.88 8.13 1.49
N GLN A 47 -7.30 7.22 0.68
CA GLN A 47 -8.03 6.52 -0.38
C GLN A 47 -8.12 5.00 -0.16
N PHE A 48 -7.03 4.36 0.27
CA PHE A 48 -6.94 2.90 0.39
C PHE A 48 -6.53 2.48 1.80
N PRO A 49 -7.33 1.67 2.51
CA PRO A 49 -6.97 1.15 3.82
C PRO A 49 -5.96 -0.01 3.71
N THR A 50 -4.80 0.14 4.34
CA THR A 50 -3.67 -0.80 4.17
C THR A 50 -3.03 -1.28 5.47
N VAL A 51 -3.53 -0.85 6.64
CA VAL A 51 -2.90 -1.27 7.91
C VAL A 51 -3.16 -2.72 8.28
N SER A 52 -4.27 -3.31 7.82
CA SER A 52 -4.43 -4.77 7.84
C SER A 52 -3.55 -5.34 6.74
N MET A 53 -2.40 -5.87 7.15
CA MET A 53 -1.39 -6.44 6.27
C MET A 53 -2.00 -7.53 5.37
N GLY A 54 -1.48 -7.67 4.16
CA GLY A 54 -1.96 -8.64 3.17
C GLY A 54 -3.14 -8.15 2.30
N LEU A 55 -3.98 -7.24 2.80
CA LEU A 55 -5.10 -6.70 2.00
C LEU A 55 -4.64 -5.69 0.93
N GLY A 56 -3.62 -4.88 1.26
CA GLY A 56 -3.02 -3.92 0.34
C GLY A 56 -2.52 -4.55 -0.99
N PRO A 57 -1.65 -5.58 -0.96
CA PRO A 57 -1.10 -6.18 -2.17
C PRO A 57 -2.16 -6.82 -3.07
N ILE A 58 -3.04 -7.67 -2.54
CA ILE A 58 -4.10 -8.28 -3.36
C ILE A 58 -5.10 -7.22 -3.88
N GLY A 59 -5.44 -6.23 -3.06
CA GLY A 59 -6.29 -5.11 -3.47
C GLY A 59 -5.67 -4.32 -4.63
N ALA A 60 -4.37 -4.04 -4.58
CA ALA A 60 -3.65 -3.36 -5.65
C ALA A 60 -3.62 -4.16 -6.96
N ILE A 61 -3.45 -5.48 -6.91
CA ILE A 61 -3.54 -6.35 -8.11
C ILE A 61 -4.90 -6.18 -8.79
N TYR A 62 -5.98 -6.31 -8.03
CA TYR A 62 -7.33 -6.20 -8.60
C TYR A 62 -7.70 -4.76 -8.98
N GLN A 63 -7.14 -3.75 -8.29
CA GLN A 63 -7.29 -2.36 -8.68
C GLN A 63 -6.63 -2.08 -10.05
N ALA A 64 -5.41 -2.59 -10.27
CA ALA A 64 -4.71 -2.45 -11.55
C ALA A 64 -5.45 -3.18 -12.68
N LYS A 65 -5.94 -4.40 -12.41
CA LYS A 65 -6.83 -5.14 -13.33
C LYS A 65 -8.10 -4.36 -13.65
N PHE A 66 -8.71 -3.72 -12.67
CA PHE A 66 -9.92 -2.95 -12.87
C PHE A 66 -9.70 -1.71 -13.74
N LEU A 67 -8.55 -1.04 -13.62
CA LEU A 67 -8.19 0.05 -14.53
C LEU A 67 -8.08 -0.45 -15.98
N LYS A 68 -7.35 -1.55 -16.22
CA LYS A 68 -7.29 -2.18 -17.56
C LYS A 68 -8.68 -2.54 -18.08
N TYR A 69 -9.56 -3.05 -17.21
CA TYR A 69 -10.95 -3.34 -17.58
C TYR A 69 -11.70 -2.08 -18.04
N LEU A 70 -11.61 -0.97 -17.30
CA LEU A 70 -12.28 0.29 -17.68
C LEU A 70 -11.81 0.81 -19.05
N GLU A 71 -10.50 0.72 -19.31
CA GLU A 71 -9.91 1.10 -20.60
C GLU A 71 -10.39 0.18 -21.73
N HIS A 72 -10.33 -1.14 -21.55
CA HIS A 72 -10.76 -2.12 -22.55
C HIS A 72 -12.26 -2.05 -22.86
N CYS A 73 -13.08 -1.67 -21.88
CA CYS A 73 -14.52 -1.46 -22.07
C CYS A 73 -14.86 -0.08 -22.65
N GLY A 74 -13.88 0.80 -22.89
CA GLY A 74 -14.11 2.16 -23.40
C GLY A 74 -14.87 3.06 -22.42
N LEU A 75 -14.86 2.74 -21.12
CA LEU A 75 -15.58 3.51 -20.09
C LEU A 75 -14.77 4.73 -19.62
N LYS A 76 -13.44 4.58 -19.55
CA LYS A 76 -12.51 5.64 -19.14
C LYS A 76 -11.11 5.32 -19.66
N ASP A 77 -10.42 6.32 -20.19
CA ASP A 77 -8.97 6.21 -20.45
C ASP A 77 -8.22 6.25 -19.11
N THR A 78 -7.66 5.11 -18.72
CA THR A 78 -6.86 4.93 -17.51
C THR A 78 -5.39 4.61 -17.83
N SER A 79 -4.96 4.72 -19.09
CA SER A 79 -3.64 4.28 -19.58
C SER A 79 -2.45 4.97 -18.88
N LYS A 80 -2.67 6.18 -18.36
CA LYS A 80 -1.67 6.99 -17.64
C LYS A 80 -1.63 6.72 -16.13
N GLN A 81 -2.45 5.81 -15.63
CA GLN A 81 -2.53 5.50 -14.20
C GLN A 81 -1.67 4.28 -13.85
N THR A 82 -0.88 4.40 -12.79
CA THR A 82 -0.10 3.31 -12.20
C THR A 82 -0.57 3.06 -10.78
N VAL A 83 -0.76 1.79 -10.42
CA VAL A 83 -1.08 1.36 -9.06
C VAL A 83 0.23 0.99 -8.36
N TYR A 84 0.53 1.68 -7.26
CA TYR A 84 1.68 1.38 -6.40
C TYR A 84 1.24 0.71 -5.11
N ALA A 85 1.79 -0.46 -4.82
CA ALA A 85 1.64 -1.14 -3.54
C ALA A 85 2.95 -1.02 -2.74
N PHE A 86 2.92 -0.27 -1.64
CA PHE A 86 4.05 -0.17 -0.71
C PHE A 86 3.88 -1.20 0.40
N LEU A 87 4.84 -2.12 0.52
CA LEU A 87 4.73 -3.33 1.32
C LEU A 87 5.95 -3.48 2.23
N GLY A 88 5.76 -4.13 3.37
CA GLY A 88 6.89 -4.63 4.18
C GLY A 88 7.27 -6.05 3.76
N ASP A 89 8.56 -6.41 3.84
CA ASP A 89 8.99 -7.79 3.64
C ASP A 89 8.35 -8.76 4.66
N GLY A 90 8.19 -8.36 5.92
CA GLY A 90 7.46 -9.14 6.92
C GLY A 90 5.95 -9.28 6.63
N GLU A 91 5.33 -8.31 5.95
CA GLU A 91 3.93 -8.40 5.49
C GLU A 91 3.78 -9.42 4.34
N MET A 92 4.87 -9.73 3.63
CA MET A 92 4.81 -10.70 2.55
C MET A 92 4.50 -12.12 3.04
N ASP A 93 4.63 -12.43 4.34
CA ASP A 93 4.26 -13.72 4.93
C ASP A 93 2.73 -13.97 4.93
N GLU A 94 1.91 -12.92 4.87
CA GLU A 94 0.45 -13.08 4.76
C GLU A 94 0.07 -13.81 3.46
N PRO A 95 -0.81 -14.83 3.49
CA PRO A 95 -1.20 -15.59 2.30
C PRO A 95 -1.69 -14.70 1.15
N GLU A 96 -2.43 -13.64 1.47
CA GLU A 96 -2.99 -12.68 0.53
C GLU A 96 -1.91 -11.89 -0.21
N SER A 97 -0.75 -11.67 0.41
CA SER A 97 0.35 -10.89 -0.16
C SER A 97 0.96 -11.49 -1.42
N LYS A 98 1.06 -12.83 -1.46
CA LYS A 98 1.70 -13.57 -2.55
C LYS A 98 0.72 -14.44 -3.33
N GLY A 99 -0.41 -14.84 -2.73
CA GLY A 99 -1.32 -15.85 -3.28
C GLY A 99 -1.94 -15.50 -4.64
N ALA A 100 -1.99 -14.22 -5.01
CA ALA A 100 -2.60 -13.74 -6.25
C ALA A 100 -1.61 -13.14 -7.27
N ILE A 101 -0.29 -13.18 -7.04
CA ILE A 101 0.68 -12.49 -7.92
C ILE A 101 0.66 -13.00 -9.36
N THR A 102 0.33 -14.29 -9.57
CA THR A 102 0.21 -14.87 -10.92
C THR A 102 -0.90 -14.23 -11.76
N ILE A 103 -1.90 -13.59 -11.13
CA ILE A 103 -2.93 -12.83 -11.84
C ILE A 103 -2.33 -11.62 -12.56
N ALA A 104 -1.33 -10.96 -11.96
CA ALA A 104 -0.68 -9.81 -12.60
C ALA A 104 -0.01 -10.21 -13.93
N THR A 105 0.62 -11.38 -13.98
CA THR A 105 1.22 -11.92 -15.20
C THR A 105 0.16 -12.36 -16.21
N ARG A 106 -0.89 -13.09 -15.78
CA ARG A 106 -1.98 -13.55 -16.66
C ARG A 106 -2.67 -12.39 -17.36
N GLU A 107 -2.89 -11.29 -16.65
CA GLU A 107 -3.62 -10.11 -17.13
C GLU A 107 -2.70 -9.02 -17.70
N LYS A 108 -1.38 -9.26 -17.71
CA LYS A 108 -0.35 -8.33 -18.20
C LYS A 108 -0.47 -6.94 -17.56
N LEU A 109 -0.48 -6.91 -16.23
CA LEU A 109 -0.64 -5.68 -15.45
C LEU A 109 0.67 -4.87 -15.39
N ASP A 110 1.07 -4.32 -16.52
CA ASP A 110 2.18 -3.35 -16.63
C ASP A 110 1.91 -2.01 -15.92
N ASN A 111 0.67 -1.80 -15.48
CA ASN A 111 0.23 -0.66 -14.67
C ASN A 111 0.28 -0.93 -13.15
N LEU A 112 0.92 -2.01 -12.71
CA LEU A 112 1.09 -2.37 -11.31
C LEU A 112 2.58 -2.39 -10.92
N VAL A 113 2.91 -1.74 -9.80
CA VAL A 113 4.25 -1.77 -9.22
C VAL A 113 4.17 -2.14 -7.74
N PHE A 114 4.85 -3.22 -7.36
CA PHE A 114 5.09 -3.57 -5.97
C PHE A 114 6.42 -2.96 -5.50
N VAL A 115 6.40 -2.27 -4.37
CA VAL A 115 7.57 -1.69 -3.71
C VAL A 115 7.69 -2.35 -2.34
N ILE A 116 8.51 -3.39 -2.26
CA ILE A 116 8.71 -4.15 -1.03
C ILE A 116 9.92 -3.56 -0.30
N ASN A 117 9.70 -3.01 0.89
CA ASN A 117 10.77 -2.55 1.76
C ASN A 117 11.40 -3.74 2.49
N CYS A 118 12.52 -4.21 1.95
CA CYS A 118 13.29 -5.32 2.53
C CYS A 118 14.28 -4.81 3.59
N ASN A 119 13.77 -4.40 4.75
CA ASN A 119 14.61 -4.03 5.90
C ASN A 119 15.07 -5.25 6.72
N LEU A 120 14.67 -6.46 6.29
CA LEU A 120 14.99 -7.78 6.83
C LEU A 120 14.33 -8.09 8.19
N GLN A 121 13.42 -7.23 8.65
CA GLN A 121 12.83 -7.28 9.99
C GLN A 121 11.31 -7.16 9.97
N ARG A 122 10.68 -7.87 10.90
CA ARG A 122 9.30 -7.67 11.36
C ARG A 122 9.33 -7.11 12.78
N LEU A 123 8.14 -6.92 13.37
CA LEU A 123 8.01 -6.25 14.67
C LEU A 123 8.88 -6.86 15.78
N ASP A 124 8.91 -8.20 15.88
CA ASP A 124 9.57 -8.92 16.98
C ASP A 124 10.89 -9.61 16.55
N GLY A 125 11.47 -9.27 15.40
CA GLY A 125 12.74 -9.85 14.96
C GLY A 125 12.88 -9.99 13.45
N PRO A 126 13.87 -10.76 12.94
CA PRO A 126 14.06 -10.94 11.51
C PRO A 126 12.90 -11.71 10.87
N VAL A 127 12.64 -11.44 9.58
CA VAL A 127 11.67 -12.19 8.77
C VAL A 127 12.14 -13.64 8.61
N THR A 128 13.30 -13.84 7.98
CA THR A 128 13.97 -15.14 7.82
C THR A 128 15.43 -15.07 8.27
N GLY A 129 15.68 -15.16 9.59
CA GLY A 129 17.02 -14.97 10.17
C GLY A 129 18.10 -15.94 9.66
N ASN A 130 17.73 -17.17 9.31
CA ASN A 130 18.63 -18.18 8.74
C ASN A 130 18.57 -18.25 7.20
N GLY A 131 17.88 -17.31 6.56
CA GLY A 131 17.60 -17.30 5.13
C GLY A 131 17.92 -15.95 4.48
N LYS A 132 17.37 -15.75 3.28
CA LYS A 132 17.53 -14.51 2.50
C LYS A 132 16.18 -14.12 1.90
N ILE A 133 15.38 -13.35 2.62
CA ILE A 133 14.03 -12.95 2.18
C ILE A 133 14.02 -12.30 0.80
N VAL A 134 15.03 -11.50 0.45
CA VAL A 134 15.12 -10.88 -0.89
C VAL A 134 15.24 -11.92 -1.99
N ASN A 135 16.04 -12.98 -1.79
CA ASN A 135 16.19 -14.06 -2.78
C ASN A 135 14.92 -14.92 -2.87
N GLU A 136 14.22 -15.12 -1.75
CA GLU A 136 12.94 -15.82 -1.73
C GLU A 136 11.87 -15.04 -2.52
N LEU A 137 11.78 -13.73 -2.27
CA LEU A 137 10.89 -12.83 -2.99
C LEU A 137 11.26 -12.76 -4.48
N GLU A 138 12.53 -12.62 -4.83
CA GLU A 138 12.97 -12.67 -6.23
C GLU A 138 12.55 -13.99 -6.90
N GLY A 139 12.81 -15.12 -6.25
CA GLY A 139 12.49 -16.45 -6.79
C GLY A 139 11.00 -16.65 -7.05
N ILE A 140 10.13 -16.23 -6.13
CA ILE A 140 8.68 -16.39 -6.30
C ILE A 140 8.07 -15.36 -7.28
N PHE A 141 8.58 -14.13 -7.33
CA PHE A 141 8.07 -13.10 -8.24
C PHE A 141 8.58 -13.28 -9.67
N ALA A 142 9.76 -13.87 -9.86
CA ALA A 142 10.31 -14.15 -11.19
C ALA A 142 9.74 -15.43 -11.84
N GLY A 143 9.28 -16.40 -11.04
CA GLY A 143 8.71 -17.67 -11.52
C GLY A 143 7.30 -17.55 -12.08
#